data_AF-A0A8J7MHA1-F1
#
_entry.id   AF-A0A8J7MHA1-F1
#
_cell.length_a   1.000
_cell.length_b   1.000
_cell.length_c   1.000
_cell.angle_alpha   90.00
_cell.angle_beta   90.00
_cell.angle_gamma   90.00
#
_symmetry.space_group_name_H-M   'P 1'
#
loop_
_entity.id
_entity.type
_entity.pdbx_description
1 polymer ?
#
loop_
_entity_poly.entity_id
_entity_poly.type
_entity_poly.pdbx_seq_one_letter_code
_entity_poly.pdbx_strand_id
1 'polypeptide(L)'
;MRQVILVILVMSLGLGVVFAQGKHRGHKHHPKLNKEAKAALHKFHKETIYPVNKMAYGQLLATLSQEDQTFLAQKRVEEKALHQEMKSMHQEMKGLRESGKSREEMHEMRKEKFAPLKEKRIAFMESMKPFMERNKALIKTSMEPMKENREVWKAKKEAILAQYLSAEEKAKMEACKKERTERGHRGRNRADRRGQRHEGKRGKGAV
;
A
#
# COMPACT_ATOMS: atom_id res chain seq x y z
N MET A 1 -9.16 -7.82 -6.95
CA MET A 1 -8.35 -7.22 -5.85
C MET A 1 -7.95 -8.21 -4.74
N ARG A 2 -8.78 -9.21 -4.36
CA ARG A 2 -8.43 -10.17 -3.29
C ARG A 2 -7.20 -11.04 -3.60
N GLN A 3 -7.03 -11.47 -4.86
CA GLN A 3 -5.86 -12.26 -5.29
C GLN A 3 -4.56 -11.43 -5.31
N VAL A 4 -4.63 -10.16 -5.70
CA VAL A 4 -3.46 -9.25 -5.69
C VAL A 4 -2.97 -8.99 -4.27
N ILE A 5 -3.89 -8.89 -3.30
CA ILE A 5 -3.52 -8.73 -1.89
C ILE A 5 -2.81 -9.97 -1.38
N LEU A 6 -3.22 -11.18 -1.78
CA LEU A 6 -2.56 -12.43 -1.36
C LEU A 6 -1.14 -12.56 -1.92
N VAL A 7 -0.91 -12.24 -3.20
CA VAL A 7 0.44 -12.23 -3.80
C VAL A 7 1.34 -11.21 -3.10
N ILE A 8 0.81 -10.01 -2.83
CA ILE A 8 1.56 -8.98 -2.08
C ILE A 8 1.83 -9.48 -0.66
N LEU A 9 0.90 -10.14 0.03
CA LEU A 9 1.10 -10.61 1.41
C LEU A 9 2.14 -11.72 1.51
N VAL A 10 2.11 -12.69 0.59
CA VAL A 10 3.09 -13.79 0.53
C VAL A 10 4.50 -13.27 0.23
N MET A 11 4.63 -12.17 -0.52
CA MET A 11 5.94 -11.60 -0.87
C MET A 11 6.43 -10.50 0.07
N SER A 12 5.53 -9.67 0.61
CA SER A 12 5.86 -8.61 1.57
C SER A 12 6.22 -9.13 2.97
N LEU A 13 6.02 -10.41 3.27
CA LEU A 13 6.57 -11.03 4.49
C LEU A 13 8.10 -11.26 4.41
N GLY A 14 8.69 -11.26 3.21
CA GLY A 14 10.14 -11.37 2.99
C GLY A 14 10.88 -10.02 2.89
N LEU A 15 10.16 -8.92 2.74
CA LEU A 15 10.73 -7.57 2.70
C LEU A 15 10.39 -6.87 4.00
N GLY A 16 11.39 -6.83 4.88
CA GLY A 16 11.37 -6.08 6.13
C GLY A 16 10.74 -4.70 5.93
N VAL A 17 9.92 -4.35 6.91
CA VAL A 17 9.17 -3.11 7.04
C VAL A 17 10.11 -1.89 6.90
N VAL A 18 10.31 -1.39 5.69
CA VAL A 18 10.91 -0.07 5.45
C VAL A 18 9.76 0.93 5.40
N PHE A 19 9.32 1.40 6.57
CA PHE A 19 8.45 2.57 6.64
C PHE A 19 9.28 3.83 6.36
N ALA A 20 9.16 4.31 5.13
CA ALA A 20 9.68 5.62 4.75
C ALA A 20 8.99 6.74 5.56
N GLN A 21 9.79 7.47 6.34
CA GLN A 21 9.45 8.77 6.89
C GLN A 21 9.30 9.79 5.75
N GLY A 22 8.13 9.84 5.11
CA GLY A 22 7.77 10.89 4.15
C GLY A 22 6.90 11.95 4.83
N LYS A 23 7.43 13.15 5.04
CA LYS A 23 6.67 14.34 5.48
C LYS A 23 5.72 14.75 4.33
N HIS A 24 4.57 14.10 4.22
CA HIS A 24 3.55 14.43 3.21
C HIS A 24 2.87 15.75 3.60
N ARG A 25 3.26 16.86 2.95
CA ARG A 25 2.46 18.10 2.90
C ARG A 25 1.23 17.83 2.04
N GLY A 26 0.04 17.80 2.64
CA GLY A 26 -1.22 17.93 1.89
C GLY A 26 -2.28 16.82 1.98
N HIS A 27 -2.33 16.03 3.06
CA HIS A 27 -3.50 15.17 3.32
C HIS A 27 -4.20 15.57 4.63
N LYS A 28 -5.52 15.76 4.54
CA LYS A 28 -6.39 16.13 5.66
C LYS A 28 -6.28 15.08 6.79
N HIS A 29 -5.84 15.55 7.96
CA HIS A 29 -6.04 15.02 9.31
C HIS A 29 -5.98 13.51 9.54
N HIS A 30 -4.78 12.92 9.47
CA HIS A 30 -4.46 11.88 10.43
C HIS A 30 -3.63 12.50 11.56
N PRO A 31 -4.03 12.34 12.84
CA PRO A 31 -3.21 12.74 13.96
C PRO A 31 -1.81 12.15 13.79
N LYS A 32 -0.78 12.99 13.88
CA LYS A 32 0.60 12.49 13.83
C LYS A 32 0.81 11.71 15.12
N LEU A 33 0.76 10.38 15.03
CA LEU A 33 1.04 9.51 16.16
C LEU A 33 2.35 9.93 16.85
N ASN A 34 2.28 10.12 18.16
CA ASN A 34 3.44 10.41 18.99
C ASN A 34 4.45 9.23 18.91
N LYS A 35 5.69 9.47 19.32
CA LYS A 35 6.76 8.46 19.23
C LYS A 35 6.41 7.20 20.04
N GLU A 36 5.74 7.37 21.18
CA GLU A 36 5.34 6.30 22.10
C GLU A 36 4.27 5.39 21.51
N ALA A 37 3.19 5.93 20.92
CA ALA A 37 2.16 5.16 20.23
C ALA A 37 2.75 4.35 19.07
N LYS A 38 3.70 4.93 18.32
CA LYS A 38 4.41 4.22 17.25
C LYS A 38 5.24 3.06 17.81
N ALA A 39 5.97 3.29 18.90
CA ALA A 39 6.75 2.24 19.55
C ALA A 39 5.84 1.13 20.11
N ALA A 40 4.72 1.48 20.74
CA ALA A 40 3.74 0.53 21.27
C ALA A 40 3.10 -0.31 20.14
N LEU A 41 2.68 0.33 19.03
CA LEU A 41 2.18 -0.38 17.86
C LEU A 41 3.24 -1.29 17.23
N HIS A 42 4.49 -0.83 17.16
CA HIS A 42 5.60 -1.62 16.63
C HIS A 42 5.86 -2.85 17.52
N LYS A 43 5.88 -2.66 18.84
CA LYS A 43 6.02 -3.74 19.82
C LYS A 43 4.89 -4.76 19.67
N PHE A 44 3.65 -4.30 19.61
CA PHE A 44 2.48 -5.16 19.35
C PHE A 44 2.59 -5.94 18.03
N HIS A 45 3.04 -5.29 16.97
CA HIS A 45 3.26 -5.95 15.69
C HIS A 45 4.35 -7.03 15.79
N LYS A 46 5.47 -6.73 16.43
CA LYS A 46 6.62 -7.65 16.56
C LYS A 46 6.33 -8.84 17.47
N GLU A 47 5.61 -8.62 18.57
CA GLU A 47 5.39 -9.64 19.60
C GLU A 47 4.11 -10.45 19.37
N THR A 48 3.06 -9.83 18.83
CA THR A 48 1.76 -10.50 18.68
C THR A 48 1.48 -10.91 17.25
N ILE A 49 1.65 -10.01 16.28
CA ILE A 49 1.24 -10.27 14.89
C ILE A 49 2.30 -11.08 14.14
N TYR A 50 3.57 -10.68 14.26
CA TYR A 50 4.66 -11.26 13.49
C TYR A 50 4.85 -12.77 13.74
N PRO A 51 4.80 -13.29 14.99
CA PRO A 51 4.96 -14.73 15.21
C PRO A 51 3.86 -15.56 14.54
N VAL A 52 2.61 -15.11 14.59
CA VAL A 52 1.47 -15.78 13.92
C VAL A 52 1.66 -15.76 12.40
N ASN A 53 2.04 -14.62 11.84
CA ASN A 53 2.31 -14.52 10.40
C ASN A 53 3.49 -15.39 9.97
N LYS A 54 4.56 -15.42 10.77
CA LYS A 54 5.77 -16.23 10.52
C LYS A 54 5.44 -17.72 10.57
N MET A 55 4.64 -18.15 11.54
CA MET A 55 4.21 -19.54 11.69
C MET A 55 3.34 -19.97 10.50
N ALA A 56 2.30 -19.19 10.17
CA ALA A 56 1.43 -19.44 9.01
C ALA A 56 2.21 -19.53 7.69
N TYR A 57 3.18 -18.63 7.52
CA TYR A 57 4.06 -18.65 6.36
C TYR A 57 5.00 -19.86 6.35
N GLY A 58 5.57 -20.22 7.50
CA GLY A 58 6.41 -21.42 7.63
C GLY A 58 5.62 -22.70 7.31
N GLN A 59 4.38 -22.80 7.78
CA GLN A 59 3.47 -23.89 7.45
C GLN A 59 3.17 -23.94 5.95
N LEU A 60 2.89 -22.79 5.32
CA LEU A 60 2.71 -22.71 3.87
C LEU A 60 3.95 -23.22 3.14
N LEU A 61 5.15 -22.74 3.49
CA LEU A 61 6.38 -23.19 2.82
C LEU A 61 6.66 -24.68 3.02
N ALA A 62 6.46 -25.19 4.23
CA ALA A 62 6.70 -26.60 4.54
C ALA A 62 5.77 -27.55 3.78
N THR A 63 4.58 -27.07 3.38
CA THR A 63 3.57 -27.84 2.65
C THR A 63 3.63 -27.65 1.13
N LEU A 64 4.40 -26.67 0.64
CA LEU A 64 4.60 -26.47 -0.80
C LEU A 64 5.52 -27.54 -1.38
N SER A 65 5.22 -27.94 -2.62
CA SER A 65 6.12 -28.79 -3.41
C SER A 65 7.49 -28.13 -3.62
N GLN A 66 8.53 -28.94 -3.82
CA GLN A 66 9.88 -28.41 -4.07
C GLN A 66 9.93 -27.50 -5.31
N GLU A 67 9.21 -27.85 -6.37
CA GLU A 67 9.07 -27.03 -7.59
C GLU A 67 8.42 -25.68 -7.31
N ASP A 68 7.38 -25.64 -6.48
CA ASP A 68 6.71 -24.40 -6.10
C ASP A 68 7.58 -23.53 -5.19
N GLN A 69 8.40 -24.16 -4.33
CA GLN A 69 9.37 -23.45 -3.51
C GLN A 69 10.47 -22.79 -4.36
N THR A 70 11.02 -23.49 -5.35
CA THR A 70 12.03 -22.93 -6.27
C THR A 70 11.42 -21.84 -7.15
N PHE A 71 10.21 -22.04 -7.64
CA PHE A 71 9.43 -21.01 -8.36
C PHE A 71 9.27 -19.75 -7.51
N LEU A 72 8.86 -19.87 -6.23
CA LEU A 72 8.75 -18.72 -5.34
C LEU A 72 10.10 -18.05 -5.09
N ALA A 73 11.18 -18.81 -4.93
CA ALA A 73 12.52 -18.25 -4.74
C ALA A 73 12.94 -17.41 -5.96
N GLN A 74 12.74 -17.93 -7.17
CA GLN A 74 12.99 -17.19 -8.42
C GLN A 74 12.13 -15.92 -8.49
N LYS A 75 10.82 -16.03 -8.20
CA LYS A 75 9.90 -14.88 -8.26
C LYS A 75 10.23 -13.79 -7.25
N ARG A 76 10.80 -14.13 -6.08
CA ARG A 76 11.32 -13.15 -5.12
C ARG A 76 12.53 -12.38 -5.65
N VAL A 77 13.40 -13.03 -6.43
CA VAL A 77 14.54 -12.34 -7.06
C VAL A 77 14.04 -11.39 -8.14
N GLU A 78 13.11 -11.83 -8.99
CA GLU A 78 12.47 -11.00 -10.00
C GLU A 78 11.74 -9.80 -9.39
N GLU A 79 10.98 -10.00 -8.30
CA GLU A 79 10.29 -8.92 -7.59
C GLU A 79 11.28 -7.92 -7.01
N LYS A 80 12.37 -8.37 -6.39
CA LYS A 80 13.42 -7.49 -5.87
C LYS A 80 14.03 -6.63 -6.96
N ALA A 81 14.33 -7.21 -8.12
CA ALA A 81 14.84 -6.47 -9.28
C ALA A 81 13.83 -5.42 -9.75
N LEU A 82 12.56 -5.80 -9.92
CA LEU A 82 11.49 -4.88 -10.33
C LEU A 82 11.28 -3.74 -9.31
N HIS A 83 11.39 -4.05 -8.02
CA HIS A 83 11.31 -3.05 -6.95
C HIS A 83 12.48 -2.06 -7.00
N GLN A 84 13.70 -2.55 -7.25
CA GLN A 84 14.89 -1.70 -7.40
C GLN A 84 14.77 -0.78 -8.63
N GLU A 85 14.33 -1.30 -9.78
CA GLU A 85 14.06 -0.49 -10.98
C GLU A 85 13.01 0.60 -10.71
N MET A 86 11.95 0.26 -9.97
CA MET A 86 10.92 1.24 -9.61
C MET A 86 11.46 2.32 -8.65
N LYS A 87 12.34 1.93 -7.73
CA LYS A 87 12.96 2.85 -6.77
C LYS A 87 13.94 3.81 -7.47
N SER A 88 14.79 3.33 -8.36
CA SER A 88 15.72 4.17 -9.13
C SER A 88 14.95 5.17 -9.99
N MET A 89 13.90 4.72 -10.69
CA MET A 89 13.05 5.62 -11.46
C MET A 89 12.36 6.69 -10.60
N HIS A 90 11.94 6.34 -9.38
CA HIS A 90 11.38 7.33 -8.47
C HIS A 90 12.42 8.37 -8.03
N GLN A 91 13.67 7.96 -7.82
CA GLN A 91 14.78 8.86 -7.49
C GLN A 91 15.13 9.77 -8.66
N GLU A 92 15.21 9.23 -9.89
CA GLU A 92 15.40 10.04 -11.10
C GLU A 92 14.31 11.10 -11.25
N MET A 93 13.04 10.71 -11.11
CA MET A 93 11.92 11.65 -11.21
C MET A 93 11.92 12.68 -10.08
N LYS A 94 12.48 12.34 -8.91
CA LYS A 94 12.68 13.32 -7.84
C LYS A 94 13.77 14.33 -8.21
N GLY A 95 14.91 13.88 -8.73
CA GLY A 95 15.98 14.76 -9.21
C GLY A 95 15.54 15.70 -10.33
N LEU A 96 14.79 15.18 -11.32
CA LEU A 96 14.22 15.98 -12.41
C LEU A 96 13.22 17.04 -11.94
N ARG A 97 12.50 16.76 -10.83
CA ARG A 97 11.62 17.76 -10.21
C ARG A 97 12.41 18.86 -9.52
N GLU A 98 13.52 18.50 -8.87
CA GLU A 98 14.41 19.43 -8.18
C GLU A 98 15.18 20.31 -9.19
N SER A 99 15.43 19.81 -10.41
CA SER A 99 16.04 20.57 -11.51
C SER A 99 15.09 21.54 -12.24
N GLY A 100 13.88 21.78 -11.72
CA GLY A 100 12.97 22.81 -12.23
C GLY A 100 12.15 22.45 -13.47
N LYS A 101 12.08 21.17 -13.90
CA LYS A 101 11.26 20.77 -15.05
C LYS A 101 9.78 21.06 -14.84
N SER A 102 9.10 21.42 -15.93
CA SER A 102 7.68 21.77 -15.90
C SER A 102 6.82 20.57 -15.47
N ARG A 103 5.65 20.85 -14.88
CA ARG A 103 4.75 19.80 -14.39
C ARG A 103 4.22 18.90 -15.51
N GLU A 104 4.08 19.45 -16.71
CA GLU A 104 3.55 18.75 -17.88
C GLU A 104 4.59 17.79 -18.47
N GLU A 105 5.82 18.25 -18.67
CA GLU A 105 6.96 17.40 -19.04
C GLU A 105 7.19 16.27 -18.04
N MET A 106 7.11 16.58 -16.74
CA MET A 106 7.24 15.57 -15.68
C MET A 106 6.14 14.52 -15.71
N HIS A 107 4.94 14.89 -16.18
CA HIS A 107 3.82 13.97 -16.29
C HIS A 107 3.96 13.07 -17.53
N GLU A 108 4.43 13.62 -18.66
CA GLU A 108 4.70 12.86 -19.88
C GLU A 108 5.86 11.89 -19.69
N MET A 109 7.00 12.36 -19.18
CA MET A 109 8.13 11.49 -18.83
C MET A 109 7.72 10.41 -17.82
N ARG A 110 6.83 10.73 -16.86
CA ARG A 110 6.31 9.71 -15.95
C ARG A 110 5.50 8.66 -16.70
N LYS A 111 4.61 9.05 -17.60
CA LYS A 111 3.81 8.08 -18.36
C LYS A 111 4.71 7.18 -19.18
N GLU A 112 5.66 7.76 -19.88
CA GLU A 112 6.57 7.06 -20.79
C GLU A 112 7.51 6.13 -20.03
N LYS A 113 8.20 6.62 -18.99
CA LYS A 113 9.12 5.80 -18.20
C LYS A 113 8.40 4.74 -17.37
N PHE A 114 7.21 5.03 -16.81
CA PHE A 114 6.49 4.03 -15.99
C PHE A 114 5.64 3.06 -16.81
N ALA A 115 5.36 3.31 -18.08
CA ALA A 115 4.64 2.36 -18.95
C ALA A 115 5.30 0.97 -18.97
N PRO A 116 6.60 0.83 -19.32
CA PRO A 116 7.25 -0.48 -19.34
C PRO A 116 7.30 -1.14 -17.96
N LEU A 117 7.47 -0.37 -16.88
CA LEU A 117 7.42 -0.94 -15.52
C LEU A 117 6.03 -1.47 -15.15
N LYS A 118 4.96 -0.82 -15.61
CA LYS A 118 3.60 -1.31 -15.39
C LYS A 118 3.38 -2.62 -16.14
N GLU A 119 3.85 -2.71 -17.38
CA GLU A 119 3.77 -3.93 -18.18
C GLU A 119 4.57 -5.06 -17.55
N LYS A 120 5.84 -4.82 -17.17
CA LYS A 120 6.64 -5.79 -16.41
C LYS A 120 5.92 -6.27 -15.14
N ARG A 121 5.27 -5.35 -14.41
CA ARG A 121 4.52 -5.70 -13.20
C ARG A 121 3.27 -6.51 -13.50
N ILE A 122 2.55 -6.20 -14.58
CA ILE A 122 1.40 -6.98 -15.03
C ILE A 122 1.89 -8.38 -15.41
N ALA A 123 2.87 -8.50 -16.30
CA ALA A 123 3.45 -9.77 -16.72
C ALA A 123 3.94 -10.60 -15.52
N PHE A 124 4.60 -9.97 -14.55
CA PHE A 124 5.01 -10.63 -13.30
C PHE A 124 3.80 -11.20 -12.54
N MET A 125 2.74 -10.41 -12.34
CA MET A 125 1.52 -10.86 -11.68
C MET A 125 0.80 -11.96 -12.47
N GLU A 126 0.85 -11.92 -13.79
CA GLU A 126 0.27 -12.96 -14.65
C GLU A 126 1.04 -14.26 -14.56
N SER A 127 2.38 -14.20 -14.54
CA SER A 127 3.23 -15.36 -14.35
C SER A 127 3.01 -16.05 -12.99
N MET A 128 2.52 -15.31 -12.00
CA MET A 128 2.16 -15.86 -10.68
C MET A 128 0.78 -16.54 -10.66
N LYS A 129 -0.12 -16.27 -11.63
CA LYS A 129 -1.49 -16.81 -11.62
C LYS A 129 -1.53 -18.35 -11.56
N PRO A 130 -0.75 -19.11 -12.35
CA PRO A 130 -0.80 -20.57 -12.30
C PRO A 130 -0.42 -21.12 -10.92
N PHE A 131 0.65 -20.58 -10.32
CA PHE A 131 1.04 -20.92 -8.95
C PHE A 131 -0.08 -20.66 -7.93
N MET A 132 -0.74 -19.49 -8.05
CA MET A 132 -1.81 -19.10 -7.13
C MET A 132 -3.06 -19.97 -7.26
N GLU A 133 -3.41 -20.43 -8.45
CA GLU A 133 -4.55 -21.32 -8.65
C GLU A 133 -4.24 -22.75 -8.18
N ARG A 134 -3.04 -23.29 -8.48
CA ARG A 134 -2.60 -24.61 -7.97
C ARG A 134 -2.59 -24.64 -6.44
N ASN A 135 -2.04 -23.61 -5.79
CA ASN A 135 -1.86 -23.56 -4.34
C ASN A 135 -2.98 -22.82 -3.60
N LYS A 136 -4.12 -22.57 -4.24
CA LYS A 136 -5.21 -21.74 -3.71
C LYS A 136 -5.78 -22.25 -2.39
N ALA A 137 -6.00 -23.55 -2.28
CA ALA A 137 -6.52 -24.17 -1.07
C ALA A 137 -5.52 -24.03 0.08
N LEU A 138 -4.26 -24.37 -0.18
CA LEU A 138 -3.16 -24.27 0.77
C LEU A 138 -2.95 -22.84 1.28
N ILE A 139 -2.98 -21.86 0.37
CA ILE A 139 -2.91 -20.44 0.70
C ILE A 139 -4.11 -20.02 1.54
N LYS A 140 -5.32 -20.53 1.26
CA LYS A 140 -6.50 -20.19 2.07
C LYS A 140 -6.37 -20.71 3.50
N THR A 141 -6.00 -21.97 3.66
CA THR A 141 -5.87 -22.65 4.96
C THR A 141 -4.75 -22.05 5.80
N SER A 142 -3.56 -21.83 5.22
CA SER A 142 -2.45 -21.16 5.92
C SER A 142 -2.79 -19.74 6.38
N MET A 143 -3.73 -19.06 5.70
CA MET A 143 -4.18 -17.72 6.06
C MET A 143 -5.32 -17.69 7.08
N GLU A 144 -5.92 -18.82 7.47
CA GLU A 144 -7.03 -18.87 8.43
C GLU A 144 -6.69 -18.33 9.82
N PRO A 145 -5.54 -18.71 10.44
CA PRO A 145 -5.17 -18.17 11.74
C PRO A 145 -5.07 -16.63 11.75
N MET A 146 -4.68 -16.03 10.63
CA MET A 146 -4.64 -14.57 10.49
C MET A 146 -6.03 -13.94 10.38
N LYS A 147 -7.02 -14.65 9.80
CA LYS A 147 -8.39 -14.14 9.67
C LYS A 147 -9.10 -14.15 11.01
N GLU A 148 -8.96 -15.22 11.78
CA GLU A 148 -9.56 -15.37 13.12
C GLU A 148 -9.05 -14.28 14.06
N ASN A 149 -7.74 -14.01 14.01
CA ASN A 149 -7.14 -12.99 14.86
C ASN A 149 -7.35 -11.55 14.36
N ARG A 150 -7.93 -11.35 13.17
CA ARG A 150 -7.97 -10.03 12.52
C ARG A 150 -8.74 -9.00 13.35
N GLU A 151 -9.94 -9.35 13.81
CA GLU A 151 -10.78 -8.42 14.58
C GLU A 151 -10.18 -8.17 15.97
N VAL A 152 -9.60 -9.20 16.59
CA VAL A 152 -8.86 -9.05 17.86
C VAL A 152 -7.67 -8.11 17.71
N TRP A 153 -6.87 -8.27 16.65
CA TRP A 153 -5.74 -7.39 16.37
C TRP A 153 -6.18 -5.97 16.05
N LYS A 154 -7.30 -5.80 15.34
CA LYS A 154 -7.86 -4.49 15.05
C LYS A 154 -8.28 -3.79 16.35
N ALA A 155 -9.04 -4.47 17.22
CA ALA A 155 -9.45 -3.95 18.51
C ALA A 155 -8.23 -3.59 19.40
N LYS A 156 -7.21 -4.45 19.47
CA LYS A 156 -5.98 -4.17 20.22
C LYS A 156 -5.21 -2.97 19.67
N LYS A 157 -5.11 -2.81 18.35
CA LYS A 157 -4.50 -1.61 17.74
C LYS A 157 -5.28 -0.36 18.08
N GLU A 158 -6.60 -0.41 18.00
CA GLU A 158 -7.46 0.73 18.36
C GLU A 158 -7.33 1.08 19.85
N ALA A 159 -7.25 0.09 20.74
CA ALA A 159 -7.00 0.29 22.16
C ALA A 159 -5.62 0.92 22.44
N ILE A 160 -4.56 0.43 21.79
CA ILE A 160 -3.22 1.03 21.88
C ILE A 160 -3.29 2.48 21.43
N LEU A 161 -3.91 2.76 20.28
CA LEU A 161 -4.05 4.13 19.79
C LEU A 161 -4.84 5.01 20.76
N ALA A 162 -5.92 4.51 21.35
CA ALA A 162 -6.73 5.25 22.31
C ALA A 162 -5.97 5.61 23.60
N GLN A 163 -4.94 4.85 24.00
CA GLN A 163 -4.13 5.20 25.18
C GLN A 163 -3.27 6.45 24.96
N TYR A 164 -2.82 6.70 23.72
CA TYR A 164 -1.86 7.76 23.40
C TYR A 164 -2.46 8.96 22.65
N LEU A 165 -3.75 8.94 22.36
CA LEU A 165 -4.46 10.06 21.73
C LEU A 165 -5.08 10.96 22.80
N SER A 166 -4.94 12.28 22.62
CA SER A 166 -5.66 13.25 23.45
C SER A 166 -7.18 13.17 23.20
N ALA A 167 -7.98 13.68 24.14
CA ALA A 167 -9.45 13.73 23.98
C ALA A 167 -9.87 14.45 22.69
N GLU A 168 -9.18 15.52 22.32
CA GLU A 168 -9.42 16.24 21.06
C GLU A 168 -9.07 15.40 19.81
N GLU A 169 -7.98 14.63 19.87
CA GLU A 169 -7.57 13.78 18.74
C GLU A 169 -8.49 12.57 18.58
N LYS A 170 -9.01 12.03 19.69
CA LYS A 170 -10.06 11.00 19.70
C LYS A 170 -11.34 11.53 19.05
N ALA A 171 -11.78 12.74 19.42
CA ALA A 171 -12.95 13.37 18.83
C ALA A 171 -12.78 13.60 17.32
N LYS A 172 -11.59 14.04 16.87
CA LYS A 172 -11.26 14.20 15.44
C LYS A 172 -11.28 12.86 14.69
N MET A 173 -10.78 11.78 15.29
CA MET A 173 -10.85 10.44 14.69
C MET A 173 -12.28 9.94 14.54
N GLU A 174 -13.11 10.10 15.58
CA GLU A 174 -14.52 9.67 15.54
C GLU A 174 -15.34 10.50 14.56
N ALA A 175 -15.14 11.83 14.52
CA ALA A 175 -15.75 12.69 13.50
C ALA A 175 -15.34 12.27 12.08
N CYS A 176 -14.07 11.93 11.85
CA CYS A 176 -13.59 11.47 10.55
C CYS A 176 -14.14 10.07 10.18
N LYS A 177 -14.29 9.16 11.16
CA LYS A 177 -14.93 7.86 10.93
C LYS A 177 -16.41 8.04 10.54
N LYS A 178 -17.14 8.89 11.25
CA LYS A 178 -18.55 9.22 10.97
C LYS A 178 -18.70 9.88 9.59
N GLU A 179 -17.88 10.88 9.26
CA GLU A 179 -17.87 11.51 7.92
C GLU A 179 -17.60 10.49 6.81
N ARG A 180 -16.74 9.50 7.07
CA ARG A 180 -16.40 8.45 6.10
C ARG A 180 -17.53 7.42 5.93
N THR A 181 -18.25 7.08 6.99
CA THR A 181 -19.44 6.22 6.90
C THR A 181 -20.60 6.95 6.20
N GLU A 182 -20.79 8.24 6.49
CA GLU A 182 -21.84 9.08 5.93
C GLU A 182 -21.62 9.42 4.45
N ARG A 183 -20.36 9.69 4.03
CA ARG A 183 -20.05 9.88 2.60
C ARG A 183 -20.26 8.62 1.76
N GLY A 184 -20.34 7.46 2.40
CA GLY A 184 -20.42 6.16 1.73
C GLY A 184 -19.27 5.93 0.74
N HIS A 185 -19.30 4.80 0.05
CA HIS A 185 -18.42 4.52 -1.08
C HIS A 185 -18.81 5.29 -2.37
N ARG A 186 -19.58 6.38 -2.29
CA ARG A 186 -20.04 7.18 -3.45
C ARG A 186 -19.01 8.22 -3.90
N GLY A 187 -17.75 7.80 -4.03
CA GLY A 187 -16.61 8.70 -4.23
C GLY A 187 -15.71 8.36 -5.40
N ARG A 188 -16.23 7.81 -6.51
CA ARG A 188 -15.47 7.64 -7.77
C ARG A 188 -16.28 7.82 -9.06
N ASN A 189 -17.31 8.66 -9.10
CA ASN A 189 -17.71 9.26 -10.39
C ASN A 189 -16.85 10.51 -10.63
N ARG A 190 -15.65 10.27 -11.19
CA ARG A 190 -14.72 11.32 -11.66
C ARG A 190 -15.14 11.93 -13.01
N ALA A 191 -16.34 11.62 -13.51
CA ALA A 191 -16.83 12.12 -14.79
C ALA A 191 -17.25 13.60 -14.74
N ASP A 192 -17.92 14.07 -13.68
CA ASP A 192 -18.57 15.39 -13.72
C ASP A 192 -17.68 16.60 -13.38
N ARG A 193 -16.44 16.41 -12.93
CA ARG A 193 -15.56 17.53 -12.51
C ARG A 193 -14.66 18.09 -13.62
N ARG A 194 -14.83 17.68 -14.88
CA ARG A 194 -14.08 18.26 -16.02
C ARG A 194 -14.80 19.40 -16.76
N GLY A 195 -16.06 19.69 -16.45
CA GLY A 195 -16.87 20.66 -17.22
C GLY A 195 -16.83 22.13 -16.78
N GLN A 196 -16.33 22.49 -15.60
CA GLN A 196 -16.55 23.84 -15.03
C GLN A 196 -15.28 24.63 -14.70
N ARG A 197 -14.18 24.48 -15.46
CA ARG A 197 -12.96 25.26 -15.17
C ARG A 197 -12.38 26.09 -16.32
N HIS A 198 -13.11 26.27 -17.42
CA HIS A 198 -12.64 27.10 -18.53
C HIS A 198 -13.73 27.96 -19.17
N GLU A 199 -14.52 28.69 -18.39
CA GLU A 199 -15.26 29.84 -18.91
C GLU A 199 -15.20 30.98 -17.89
N GLY A 200 -14.33 31.96 -18.12
CA GLY A 200 -14.21 33.11 -17.23
C GLY A 200 -12.79 33.66 -17.11
N LYS A 201 -12.17 34.02 -18.23
CA LYS A 201 -11.15 35.09 -18.33
C LYS A 201 -10.74 35.31 -19.79
N ARG A 202 -11.62 35.94 -20.55
CA ARG A 202 -11.27 36.74 -21.74
C ARG A 202 -12.07 38.06 -21.67
N GLY A 203 -11.63 38.99 -20.82
CA GLY A 203 -11.80 40.42 -21.11
C GLY A 203 -10.55 40.83 -21.87
N LYS A 204 -10.62 41.22 -23.15
CA LYS A 204 -11.03 42.54 -23.64
C LYS A 204 -10.35 43.66 -22.84
N GLY A 205 -9.30 44.19 -23.44
CA GLY A 205 -8.49 45.32 -22.98
C GLY A 205 -7.38 45.55 -23.99
N ALA A 206 -7.76 45.91 -25.21
CA ALA A 206 -6.86 46.58 -26.14
C ALA A 206 -6.99 48.08 -25.86
N VAL A 207 -5.86 48.70 -25.53
CA VAL A 207 -5.56 50.11 -25.75
C VAL A 207 -4.24 50.09 -26.52
#